data_AF-A0A7X7VFS2-F1
#
_entry.id   AF-A0A7X7VFS2-F1
#
_cell.length_a   1.000
_cell.length_b   1.000
_cell.length_c   1.000
_cell.angle_alpha   90.00
_cell.angle_beta   90.00
_cell.angle_gamma   90.00
#
_symmetry.space_group_name_H-M   'P 1'
#
loop_
_entity.id
_entity.type
_entity.pdbx_description
1 polymer ?
#
loop_
_entity_poly.entity_id
_entity_poly.type
_entity_poly.pdbx_seq_one_letter_code
_entity_poly.pdbx_strand_id
1 'polypeptide(L)'
;MGFSKDILAVDGPRETERIVSFIKDQMKSMHRKRIIIGLSGGVDSALSASLSASAAGRANVLALLLPDKESSPQSAEFAAKQARELGIEAMTVDITPVLEAFGTYEKRDQVARTIFPDFGPGHSLKITLPEDVLNKDAYNVFTLTTYDPEGRSRTARLTNEQAQGIIAATCTKHRTRMMTQYYYAEKLNGLVCGTTNKSEAVQGLFVKYGDGGVDIEPIAHLYKTQVFRLAEEAGVIPEILRRAPSPDTYSAPVSDEEWFFRMPFKTLDLLLAAWEDRIDIAEVCRVMGLTEDQVRRAFRDFGSKHRATEHLRRFPPSLP
;
A
#
# COMPACT_ATOMS: atom_id res chain seq x y z
N MET A 1 -24.96 -15.70 9.95
CA MET A 1 -23.76 -16.49 10.32
C MET A 1 -23.10 -15.78 11.48
N GLY A 2 -22.65 -16.50 12.51
CA GLY A 2 -21.92 -15.89 13.62
C GLY A 2 -20.52 -15.47 13.19
N PHE A 3 -19.94 -14.48 13.88
CA PHE A 3 -18.57 -14.05 13.67
C PHE A 3 -17.61 -15.17 14.10
N SER A 4 -16.62 -15.46 13.26
CA SER A 4 -15.61 -16.49 13.51
C SER A 4 -14.27 -16.08 12.89
N LYS A 5 -13.19 -16.75 13.28
CA LYS A 5 -11.87 -16.50 12.67
C LYS A 5 -11.78 -16.93 11.20
N ASP A 6 -12.75 -17.71 10.74
CA ASP A 6 -12.86 -18.17 9.35
C ASP A 6 -13.73 -17.24 8.50
N ILE A 7 -14.20 -16.10 9.02
CA ILE A 7 -15.03 -15.14 8.27
C ILE A 7 -14.33 -14.60 7.01
N LEU A 8 -12.99 -14.64 6.99
CA LEU A 8 -12.17 -14.23 5.86
C LEU A 8 -11.73 -15.39 4.96
N ALA A 9 -12.22 -16.61 5.19
CA ALA A 9 -11.96 -17.74 4.32
C ALA A 9 -12.43 -17.43 2.89
N VAL A 10 -11.54 -17.62 1.92
CA VAL A 10 -11.79 -17.38 0.50
C VAL A 10 -11.60 -18.68 -0.27
N ASP A 11 -12.51 -18.98 -1.19
CA ASP A 11 -12.33 -20.04 -2.18
C ASP A 11 -11.41 -19.51 -3.28
N GLY A 12 -10.13 -19.86 -3.20
CA GLY A 12 -9.09 -19.21 -4.00
C GLY A 12 -9.23 -19.38 -5.51
N PRO A 13 -9.49 -20.59 -6.04
CA PRO A 13 -9.79 -20.79 -7.46
C PRO A 13 -11.00 -19.99 -7.93
N ARG A 14 -12.11 -20.05 -7.20
CA ARG A 14 -13.35 -19.33 -7.55
C ARG A 14 -13.13 -17.82 -7.55
N GLU A 15 -12.42 -17.31 -6.55
CA GLU A 15 -12.16 -15.88 -6.43
C GLU A 15 -11.19 -15.38 -7.50
N THR A 16 -10.17 -16.18 -7.83
CA THR A 16 -9.25 -15.92 -8.93
C THR A 16 -10.00 -15.81 -10.25
N GLU A 17 -10.90 -16.76 -10.56
CA GLU A 17 -11.75 -16.71 -11.75
C GLU A 17 -12.62 -15.44 -11.79
N ARG A 18 -13.20 -15.05 -10.65
CA ARG A 18 -14.03 -13.84 -10.53
C ARG A 18 -13.24 -12.59 -10.85
N ILE A 19 -12.02 -12.46 -10.31
CA ILE A 19 -11.16 -11.30 -10.55
C ILE A 19 -10.64 -11.27 -12.00
N VAL A 20 -10.24 -12.43 -12.53
CA VAL A 20 -9.82 -12.55 -13.94
C VAL A 20 -10.94 -12.15 -14.90
N SER A 21 -12.18 -12.57 -14.63
CA SER A 21 -13.35 -12.14 -15.42
C SER A 21 -13.55 -10.63 -15.33
N PHE A 22 -13.49 -10.07 -14.12
CA PHE A 22 -13.60 -8.62 -13.91
C PHE A 22 -12.57 -7.85 -14.74
N ILE A 23 -11.29 -8.24 -14.70
CA ILE A 23 -10.23 -7.57 -15.46
C ILE A 23 -10.52 -7.64 -16.97
N LYS A 24 -10.92 -8.81 -17.50
CA LYS A 24 -11.28 -8.98 -18.92
C LYS A 24 -12.45 -8.07 -19.32
N ASP A 25 -13.47 -7.99 -18.48
CA ASP A 25 -14.65 -7.15 -18.73
C ASP A 25 -14.30 -5.67 -18.74
N GLN A 26 -13.44 -5.21 -17.82
CA GLN A 26 -12.96 -3.83 -17.80
C GLN A 26 -12.08 -3.48 -19.02
N MET A 27 -11.19 -4.38 -19.43
CA MET A 27 -10.42 -4.18 -20.67
C MET A 27 -11.33 -4.02 -21.88
N LYS A 28 -12.37 -4.86 -21.98
CA LYS A 28 -13.34 -4.82 -23.08
C LYS A 28 -14.18 -3.53 -23.05
N SER A 29 -14.69 -3.13 -21.89
CA SER A 29 -15.55 -1.95 -21.74
C SER A 29 -14.81 -0.65 -22.03
N MET A 30 -13.53 -0.56 -21.64
CA MET A 30 -12.69 0.61 -21.87
C MET A 30 -11.93 0.58 -23.22
N HIS A 31 -12.14 -0.46 -24.03
CA HIS A 31 -11.47 -0.67 -25.31
C HIS A 31 -9.93 -0.67 -25.23
N ARG A 32 -9.38 -1.21 -24.14
CA ARG A 32 -7.93 -1.27 -23.89
C ARG A 32 -7.36 -2.64 -24.27
N LYS A 33 -6.15 -2.64 -24.81
CA LYS A 33 -5.47 -3.83 -25.36
C LYS A 33 -4.41 -4.40 -24.43
N ARG A 34 -3.86 -3.59 -23.52
CA ARG A 34 -2.81 -3.98 -22.59
C ARG A 34 -3.16 -3.59 -21.16
N ILE A 35 -2.48 -4.24 -20.21
CA ILE A 35 -2.48 -3.85 -18.81
C ILE A 35 -1.10 -3.28 -18.48
N ILE A 36 -1.08 -2.10 -17.87
CA ILE A 36 0.11 -1.49 -17.30
C ILE A 36 0.01 -1.61 -15.78
N ILE A 37 1.07 -2.08 -15.13
CA ILE A 37 1.09 -2.25 -13.68
C ILE A 37 2.44 -1.86 -13.09
N GLY A 38 2.43 -1.05 -12.03
CA GLY A 38 3.61 -0.80 -11.20
C GLY A 38 3.94 -2.04 -10.36
N LEU A 39 5.09 -2.66 -10.62
CA LEU A 39 5.53 -3.84 -9.88
C LEU A 39 6.59 -3.44 -8.85
N SER A 40 6.16 -3.36 -7.58
CA SER A 40 6.97 -2.83 -6.48
C SER A 40 7.81 -3.86 -5.74
N GLY A 41 7.61 -5.16 -6.00
CA GLY A 41 8.23 -6.24 -5.22
C GLY A 41 7.51 -6.52 -3.89
N GLY A 42 6.32 -5.93 -3.70
CA GLY A 42 5.37 -6.27 -2.64
C GLY A 42 4.32 -7.29 -3.10
N VAL A 43 3.58 -7.85 -2.14
CA VAL A 43 2.61 -8.93 -2.40
C VAL A 43 1.42 -8.49 -3.25
N ASP A 44 0.91 -7.27 -3.06
CA ASP A 44 -0.31 -6.81 -3.72
C ASP A 44 -0.09 -6.58 -5.22
N SER A 45 1.05 -5.97 -5.57
CA SER A 45 1.43 -5.75 -6.97
C SER A 45 1.81 -7.06 -7.66
N ALA A 46 2.46 -7.99 -6.95
CA ALA A 46 2.76 -9.31 -7.48
C ALA A 46 1.50 -10.13 -7.79
N LEU A 47 0.53 -10.18 -6.87
CA LEU A 47 -0.76 -10.85 -7.11
C LEU A 47 -1.51 -10.19 -8.27
N SER A 48 -1.61 -8.86 -8.26
CA SER A 48 -2.31 -8.11 -9.32
C SER A 48 -1.67 -8.32 -10.69
N ALA A 49 -0.34 -8.45 -10.76
CA ALA A 49 0.38 -8.82 -11.99
C ALA A 49 0.06 -10.25 -12.45
N SER A 50 0.05 -11.23 -11.54
CA SER A 50 -0.34 -12.62 -11.84
C SER A 50 -1.78 -12.73 -12.38
N LEU A 51 -2.71 -12.02 -11.75
CA LEU A 51 -4.12 -11.96 -12.16
C LEU A 51 -4.27 -11.26 -13.52
N SER A 52 -3.53 -10.18 -13.74
CA SER A 52 -3.49 -9.45 -15.01
C SER A 52 -2.93 -10.33 -16.15
N ALA A 53 -1.88 -11.11 -15.89
CA ALA A 53 -1.32 -12.03 -16.86
C ALA A 53 -2.30 -13.15 -17.22
N SER A 54 -3.06 -13.65 -16.24
CA SER A 54 -4.12 -14.64 -16.44
C SER A 54 -5.32 -14.08 -17.22
N ALA A 55 -5.61 -12.78 -17.06
CA ALA A 55 -6.71 -12.10 -17.71
C ALA A 55 -6.41 -11.67 -19.15
N ALA A 56 -5.33 -10.93 -19.36
CA ALA A 56 -4.97 -10.34 -20.65
C ALA A 56 -4.07 -11.25 -21.51
N GLY A 57 -3.47 -12.27 -20.90
CA GLY A 57 -2.34 -13.01 -21.47
C GLY A 57 -1.02 -12.27 -21.23
N ARG A 58 0.04 -13.02 -20.90
CA ARG A 58 1.36 -12.47 -20.51
C ARG A 58 1.96 -11.43 -21.47
N ALA A 59 1.73 -11.58 -22.78
CA ALA A 59 2.24 -10.65 -23.79
C ALA A 59 1.55 -9.26 -23.75
N ASN A 60 0.36 -9.19 -23.16
CA ASN A 60 -0.44 -7.97 -23.04
C ASN A 60 -0.27 -7.27 -21.69
N VAL A 61 0.69 -7.70 -20.86
CA VAL A 61 1.00 -7.07 -19.58
C VAL A 61 2.38 -6.45 -19.64
N LEU A 62 2.48 -5.16 -19.30
CA LEU A 62 3.73 -4.46 -19.07
C LEU A 62 3.84 -4.12 -17.58
N ALA A 63 4.83 -4.73 -16.91
CA ALA A 63 5.25 -4.38 -15.57
C ALA A 63 6.25 -3.22 -15.60
N LEU A 64 6.00 -2.18 -14.81
CA LEU A 64 6.90 -1.05 -14.63
C LEU A 64 7.54 -1.12 -13.25
N LEU A 65 8.86 -1.23 -13.22
CA LEU A 65 9.66 -1.09 -12.02
C LEU A 65 10.07 0.39 -11.92
N LEU A 66 9.61 1.07 -10.87
CA LEU A 66 9.72 2.53 -10.75
C LEU A 66 10.53 2.92 -9.50
N PRO A 67 11.81 2.53 -9.42
CA PRO A 67 12.66 2.86 -8.28
C PRO A 67 12.98 4.36 -8.25
N ASP A 68 13.19 4.86 -7.06
CA ASP A 68 13.88 6.11 -6.79
C ASP A 68 15.17 5.83 -5.99
N LYS A 69 16.04 6.83 -5.83
CA LYS A 69 17.35 6.65 -5.15
C LYS A 69 17.27 6.15 -3.69
N GLU A 70 16.09 6.22 -3.06
CA GLU A 70 15.86 5.72 -1.72
C GLU A 70 15.03 4.42 -1.69
N SER A 71 14.60 3.91 -2.84
CA SER A 71 13.91 2.62 -2.92
C SER A 71 14.84 1.47 -2.53
N SER A 72 14.29 0.46 -1.86
CA SER A 72 15.09 -0.72 -1.50
C SER A 72 15.58 -1.47 -2.75
N PRO A 73 16.88 -1.80 -2.84
CA PRO A 73 17.41 -2.63 -3.94
C PRO A 73 16.72 -4.00 -4.03
N GLN A 74 16.31 -4.56 -2.89
CA GLN A 74 15.61 -5.85 -2.82
C GLN A 74 14.22 -5.77 -3.48
N SER A 75 13.53 -4.62 -3.38
CA SER A 75 12.24 -4.41 -4.04
C SER A 75 12.36 -4.58 -5.56
N ALA A 76 13.37 -3.94 -6.16
CA ALA A 76 13.63 -4.04 -7.59
C ALA A 76 14.04 -5.47 -8.01
N GLU A 77 14.87 -6.14 -7.21
CA GLU A 77 15.28 -7.54 -7.45
C GLU A 77 14.06 -8.47 -7.47
N PHE A 78 13.20 -8.38 -6.45
CA PHE A 78 12.03 -9.24 -6.31
C PHE A 78 10.98 -8.95 -7.38
N ALA A 79 10.74 -7.67 -7.71
CA ALA A 79 9.88 -7.28 -8.81
C ALA A 79 10.37 -7.87 -10.14
N ALA A 80 11.65 -7.74 -10.45
CA ALA A 80 12.24 -8.28 -11.67
C ALA A 80 12.16 -9.81 -11.71
N LYS A 81 12.39 -10.48 -10.57
CA LYS A 81 12.25 -11.93 -10.46
C LYS A 81 10.80 -12.37 -10.68
N GLN A 82 9.83 -11.74 -10.03
CA GLN A 82 8.41 -12.05 -10.21
C GLN A 82 7.99 -11.87 -11.68
N ALA A 83 8.39 -10.78 -12.34
CA ALA A 83 8.04 -10.56 -13.74
C ALA A 83 8.62 -11.65 -14.67
N ARG A 84 9.85 -12.12 -14.40
CA ARG A 84 10.46 -13.24 -15.14
C ARG A 84 9.69 -14.55 -14.93
N GLU A 85 9.31 -14.89 -13.71
CA GLU A 85 8.53 -16.10 -13.41
C GLU A 85 7.16 -16.08 -14.10
N LEU A 86 6.52 -14.91 -14.18
CA LEU A 86 5.26 -14.72 -14.91
C LEU A 86 5.42 -14.70 -16.44
N GLY A 87 6.65 -14.51 -16.93
CA GLY A 87 6.93 -14.34 -18.36
C GLY A 87 6.25 -13.11 -18.96
N ILE A 88 6.10 -12.02 -18.19
CA ILE A 88 5.56 -10.74 -18.62
C ILE A 88 6.68 -9.77 -19.01
N GLU A 89 6.38 -8.80 -19.87
CA GLU A 89 7.31 -7.73 -20.21
C GLU A 89 7.55 -6.86 -18.98
N ALA A 90 8.81 -6.53 -18.68
CA ALA A 90 9.17 -5.65 -17.57
C ALA A 90 10.16 -4.57 -18.02
N MET A 91 9.93 -3.35 -17.54
CA MET A 91 10.79 -2.21 -17.80
C MET A 91 11.07 -1.44 -16.52
N THR A 92 12.31 -1.02 -16.34
CA THR A 92 12.71 -0.14 -15.24
C THR A 92 12.76 1.30 -15.72
N VAL A 93 12.11 2.21 -14.99
CA VAL A 93 12.21 3.65 -15.21
C VAL A 93 12.59 4.30 -13.88
N ASP A 94 13.82 4.82 -13.80
CA ASP A 94 14.27 5.57 -12.64
C ASP A 94 13.54 6.91 -12.58
N ILE A 95 12.77 7.12 -11.50
CA ILE A 95 12.00 8.35 -11.29
C ILE A 95 12.77 9.40 -10.50
N THR A 96 13.99 9.10 -10.05
CA THR A 96 14.84 10.02 -9.28
C THR A 96 14.99 11.39 -9.94
N PRO A 97 15.28 11.52 -11.25
CA PRO A 97 15.49 12.83 -11.86
C PRO A 97 14.25 13.74 -11.77
N VAL A 98 13.04 13.18 -11.88
CA VAL A 98 11.79 13.94 -11.76
C VAL A 98 11.60 14.42 -10.33
N LEU A 99 11.88 13.56 -9.36
CA LEU A 99 11.75 13.87 -7.93
C LEU A 99 12.77 14.92 -7.48
N GLU A 100 14.00 14.86 -8.00
CA GLU A 100 15.05 15.85 -7.76
C GLU A 100 14.72 17.19 -8.40
N ALA A 101 14.26 17.19 -9.66
CA ALA A 101 13.80 18.41 -10.33
C ALA A 101 12.66 19.11 -9.57
N PHE A 102 11.75 18.34 -8.97
CA PHE A 102 10.68 18.88 -8.11
C PHE A 102 11.18 19.34 -6.72
N GLY A 103 12.40 18.95 -6.33
CA GLY A 103 12.97 19.22 -5.01
C GLY A 103 12.35 18.37 -3.90
N THR A 104 11.81 17.18 -4.23
CA THR A 104 11.06 16.32 -3.29
C THR A 104 11.87 15.99 -2.04
N TYR A 105 13.12 15.55 -2.23
CA TYR A 105 14.02 15.18 -1.13
C TYR A 105 14.40 16.39 -0.27
N GLU A 106 14.85 17.48 -0.90
CA GLU A 106 15.26 18.69 -0.18
C GLU A 106 14.12 19.29 0.67
N LYS A 107 12.89 19.31 0.14
CA LYS A 107 11.71 19.78 0.90
C LYS A 107 11.46 18.94 2.15
N ARG A 108 11.57 17.62 2.04
CA ARG A 108 11.46 16.69 3.19
C ARG A 108 12.62 16.88 4.17
N ASP A 109 13.83 16.96 3.66
CA ASP A 109 15.06 17.04 4.46
C ASP A 109 15.15 18.38 5.20
N GLN A 110 14.58 19.45 4.64
CA GLN A 110 14.40 20.72 5.33
C GLN A 110 13.51 20.57 6.57
N VAL A 111 12.41 19.80 6.48
CA VAL A 111 11.58 19.49 7.64
C VAL A 111 12.37 18.71 8.68
N ALA A 112 13.10 17.66 8.27
CA ALA A 112 13.95 16.88 9.18
C ALA A 112 14.99 17.77 9.88
N ARG A 113 15.62 18.71 9.17
CA ARG A 113 16.60 19.67 9.72
C ARG A 113 16.02 20.65 10.74
N THR A 114 14.71 20.94 10.70
CA THR A 114 14.08 21.76 11.75
C THR A 114 14.06 21.06 13.11
N ILE A 115 14.19 19.72 13.11
CA ILE A 115 14.15 18.86 14.30
C ILE A 115 15.56 18.41 14.68
N PHE A 116 16.33 18.01 13.67
CA PHE A 116 17.71 17.53 13.80
C PHE A 116 18.61 18.34 12.85
N PRO A 117 19.18 19.48 13.31
CA PRO A 117 19.94 20.41 12.44
C PRO A 117 21.14 19.80 11.71
N ASP A 118 21.66 18.70 12.22
CA ASP A 118 22.75 17.88 11.68
C ASP A 118 22.30 16.89 10.58
N PHE A 119 21.00 16.74 10.34
CA PHE A 119 20.48 15.88 9.28
C PHE A 119 20.95 16.32 7.90
N GLY A 120 21.60 15.43 7.16
CA GLY A 120 22.21 15.75 5.88
C GLY A 120 22.60 14.50 5.07
N PRO A 121 23.52 14.63 4.10
CA PRO A 121 23.95 13.52 3.25
C PRO A 121 24.34 12.27 4.05
N GLY A 122 23.93 11.10 3.57
CA GLY A 122 24.17 9.81 4.22
C GLY A 122 23.22 9.46 5.37
N HIS A 123 22.38 10.41 5.82
CA HIS A 123 21.32 10.09 6.78
C HIS A 123 20.14 9.41 6.10
N SER A 124 19.43 8.59 6.87
CA SER A 124 18.14 8.04 6.48
C SER A 124 17.07 8.40 7.49
N LEU A 125 15.79 8.33 7.09
CA LEU A 125 14.67 8.61 7.98
C LEU A 125 13.47 7.71 7.72
N LYS A 126 12.61 7.59 8.74
CA LYS A 126 11.24 7.07 8.64
C LYS A 126 10.33 7.82 9.60
N ILE A 127 9.02 7.75 9.34
CA ILE A 127 8.03 8.17 10.33
C ILE A 127 7.15 6.98 10.74
N THR A 128 6.75 6.92 12.01
CA THR A 128 5.87 5.87 12.54
C THR A 128 4.77 6.45 13.40
N LEU A 129 3.69 5.70 13.57
CA LEU A 129 2.66 5.99 14.58
C LEU A 129 2.94 5.20 15.87
N PRO A 130 2.37 5.59 17.02
CA PRO A 130 2.54 4.84 18.25
C PRO A 130 2.03 3.41 18.09
N GLU A 131 2.89 2.42 18.32
CA GLU A 131 2.52 1.01 18.23
C GLU A 131 1.48 0.63 19.30
N ASP A 132 0.86 -0.53 19.10
CA ASP A 132 0.01 -1.20 20.08
C ASP A 132 -1.24 -0.40 20.47
N VAL A 133 -2.04 -0.05 19.46
CA VAL A 133 -3.32 0.67 19.63
C VAL A 133 -4.33 -0.11 20.47
N LEU A 134 -4.16 -1.43 20.60
CA LEU A 134 -5.02 -2.27 21.43
C LEU A 134 -4.76 -2.02 22.93
N ASN A 135 -3.51 -1.87 23.35
CA ASN A 135 -3.17 -1.75 24.77
C ASN A 135 -2.90 -0.32 25.24
N LYS A 136 -2.61 0.63 24.33
CA LYS A 136 -2.26 2.01 24.69
C LYS A 136 -3.18 3.02 24.02
N ASP A 137 -3.86 3.84 24.83
CA ASP A 137 -4.54 5.03 24.30
C ASP A 137 -3.46 6.07 23.97
N ALA A 138 -3.26 6.31 22.67
CA ALA A 138 -2.22 7.19 22.18
C ALA A 138 -2.79 8.06 21.06
N TYR A 139 -2.54 9.37 21.15
CA TYR A 139 -2.84 10.29 20.07
C TYR A 139 -2.11 9.89 18.78
N ASN A 140 -2.76 10.08 17.64
CA ASN A 140 -2.21 9.81 16.31
C ASN A 140 -1.16 10.87 15.94
N VAL A 141 -0.02 10.83 16.64
CA VAL A 141 1.11 11.74 16.46
C VAL A 141 2.27 10.95 15.87
N PHE A 142 2.74 11.37 14.69
CA PHE A 142 3.88 10.74 14.05
C PHE A 142 5.17 11.00 14.82
N THR A 143 6.03 9.99 14.87
CA THR A 143 7.42 10.11 15.35
C THR A 143 8.35 10.03 14.15
N LEU A 144 9.28 10.99 14.03
CA LEU A 144 10.40 10.91 13.10
C LEU A 144 11.54 10.16 13.76
N THR A 145 12.06 9.17 13.06
CA THR A 145 13.32 8.49 13.40
C THR A 145 14.32 8.78 12.30
N THR A 146 15.51 9.27 12.65
CA THR A 146 16.63 9.46 11.72
C THR A 146 17.79 8.57 12.12
N TYR A 147 18.55 8.10 11.14
CA TYR A 147 19.79 7.36 11.32
C TYR A 147 20.93 8.12 10.65
N ASP A 148 22.05 8.25 11.34
CA ASP A 148 23.29 8.80 10.78
C ASP A 148 24.06 7.73 9.96
N PRO A 149 25.15 8.10 9.27
CA PRO A 149 25.96 7.15 8.50
C PRO A 149 26.57 6.01 9.34
N GLU A 150 26.72 6.19 10.66
CA GLU A 150 27.19 5.17 11.59
C GLU A 150 26.05 4.27 12.11
N GLY A 151 24.81 4.52 11.71
CA GLY A 151 23.63 3.76 12.09
C GLY A 151 23.02 4.15 13.45
N ARG A 152 23.48 5.23 14.09
CA ARG A 152 22.91 5.71 15.36
C ARG A 152 21.58 6.40 15.09
N SER A 153 20.57 6.04 15.88
CA SER A 153 19.21 6.55 15.69
C SER A 153 18.86 7.68 16.67
N ARG A 154 18.12 8.68 16.20
CA ARG A 154 17.47 9.71 17.03
C ARG A 154 15.98 9.75 16.71
N THR A 155 15.16 10.04 17.71
CA THR A 155 13.69 10.09 17.55
C THR A 155 13.10 11.37 18.14
N ALA A 156 12.07 11.89 17.49
CA ALA A 156 11.32 13.05 17.97
C ALA A 156 9.87 13.00 17.47
N ARG A 157 8.93 13.47 18.30
CA ARG A 157 7.53 13.64 17.89
C ARG A 157 7.42 14.79 16.90
N LEU A 158 6.61 14.60 15.87
CA LEU A 158 6.33 15.60 14.86
C LEU A 158 5.12 16.46 15.26
N THR A 159 5.18 17.74 14.92
CA THR A 159 3.96 18.55 14.80
C THR A 159 3.18 18.13 13.55
N ASN A 160 1.90 18.52 13.46
CA ASN A 160 1.09 18.23 12.28
C ASN A 160 1.70 18.83 11.00
N GLU A 161 2.24 20.05 11.06
CA GLU A 161 2.87 20.71 9.92
C GLU A 161 4.12 19.94 9.46
N GLN A 162 4.97 19.49 10.39
CA GLN A 162 6.15 18.70 10.05
C GLN A 162 5.77 17.35 9.45
N ALA A 163 4.79 16.64 10.03
CA ALA A 163 4.30 15.38 9.48
C ALA A 163 3.74 15.57 8.07
N GLN A 164 2.94 16.61 7.85
CA GLN A 164 2.38 16.95 6.53
C GLN A 164 3.47 17.25 5.50
N GLY A 165 4.54 17.96 5.88
CA GLY A 165 5.68 18.23 4.99
C GLY A 165 6.39 16.95 4.53
N ILE A 166 6.62 16.01 5.44
CA ILE A 166 7.23 14.71 5.10
C ILE A 166 6.27 13.86 4.25
N ILE A 167 5.00 13.77 4.64
CA ILE A 167 3.98 13.01 3.90
C ILE A 167 3.78 13.60 2.49
N ALA A 168 3.85 14.92 2.32
CA ALA A 168 3.75 15.56 1.01
C ALA A 168 4.86 15.06 0.06
N ALA A 169 6.09 14.92 0.54
CA ALA A 169 7.18 14.36 -0.24
C ALA A 169 6.94 12.88 -0.60
N THR A 170 6.49 12.07 0.34
CA THR A 170 6.07 10.67 0.09
C THR A 170 4.99 10.61 -1.00
N CYS A 171 3.92 11.40 -0.86
CA CYS A 171 2.84 11.46 -1.85
C CYS A 171 3.33 11.88 -3.25
N THR A 172 4.29 12.79 -3.35
CA THR A 172 4.90 13.16 -4.62
C THR A 172 5.57 11.96 -5.30
N LYS A 173 6.28 11.11 -4.54
CA LYS A 173 6.84 9.85 -5.09
C LYS A 173 5.78 8.96 -5.72
N HIS A 174 4.66 8.73 -5.04
CA HIS A 174 3.54 7.95 -5.57
C HIS A 174 2.94 8.57 -6.85
N ARG A 175 2.75 9.90 -6.86
CA ARG A 175 2.22 10.62 -8.03
C ARG A 175 3.15 10.56 -9.23
N THR A 176 4.46 10.65 -9.02
CA THR A 176 5.43 10.47 -10.10
C THR A 176 5.36 9.05 -10.69
N ARG A 177 5.18 8.01 -9.86
CA ARG A 177 4.96 6.64 -10.35
C ARG A 177 3.68 6.53 -11.18
N MET A 178 2.59 7.12 -10.72
CA MET A 178 1.33 7.20 -11.46
C MET A 178 1.51 7.88 -12.82
N MET A 179 2.19 9.03 -12.88
CA MET A 179 2.47 9.73 -14.13
C MET A 179 3.23 8.84 -15.12
N THR A 180 4.22 8.09 -14.66
CA THR A 180 4.97 7.15 -15.51
C THR A 180 4.07 6.01 -16.00
N GLN A 181 3.22 5.44 -15.14
CA GLN A 181 2.28 4.39 -15.56
C GLN A 181 1.33 4.87 -16.66
N TYR A 182 0.73 6.04 -16.49
CA TYR A 182 -0.18 6.60 -17.50
C TYR A 182 0.53 6.98 -18.79
N TYR A 183 1.78 7.44 -18.75
CA TYR A 183 2.56 7.65 -19.99
C TYR A 183 2.61 6.38 -20.85
N TYR A 184 2.89 5.23 -20.25
CA TYR A 184 2.91 3.95 -20.98
C TYR A 184 1.50 3.45 -21.33
N ALA A 185 0.50 3.69 -20.47
CA ALA A 185 -0.88 3.32 -20.75
C ALA A 185 -1.39 4.02 -22.01
N GLU A 186 -1.20 5.34 -22.12
CA GLU A 186 -1.60 6.10 -23.31
C GLU A 186 -0.80 5.68 -24.55
N LYS A 187 0.52 5.52 -24.41
CA LYS A 187 1.40 5.10 -25.52
C LYS A 187 1.01 3.72 -26.09
N LEU A 188 0.52 2.81 -25.26
CA LEU A 188 0.31 1.40 -25.61
C LEU A 188 -1.16 1.00 -25.70
N ASN A 189 -2.10 1.96 -25.62
CA ASN A 189 -3.53 1.71 -25.48
C ASN A 189 -3.83 0.70 -24.36
N GLY A 190 -3.21 0.90 -23.20
CA GLY A 190 -3.40 0.11 -22.00
C GLY A 190 -4.32 0.79 -21.00
N LEU A 191 -4.77 0.01 -20.01
CA LEU A 191 -5.29 0.53 -18.74
C LEU A 191 -4.25 0.36 -17.64
N VAL A 192 -4.30 1.24 -16.64
CA VAL A 192 -3.49 1.13 -15.43
C VAL A 192 -4.22 0.26 -14.39
N CYS A 193 -3.58 -0.83 -14.00
CA CYS A 193 -4.08 -1.76 -12.97
C CYS A 193 -3.50 -1.39 -11.60
N GLY A 194 -4.39 -1.09 -10.66
CA GLY A 194 -4.05 -0.83 -9.28
C GLY A 194 -3.82 -2.08 -8.45
N THR A 195 -3.39 -1.84 -7.22
CA THR A 195 -2.94 -2.88 -6.30
C THR A 195 -3.40 -2.62 -4.87
N THR A 196 -4.35 -1.69 -4.66
CA THR A 196 -4.85 -1.38 -3.33
C THR A 196 -5.73 -2.52 -2.84
N ASN A 197 -5.41 -3.07 -1.67
CA ASN A 197 -6.25 -4.08 -1.02
C ASN A 197 -7.34 -3.43 -0.13
N LYS A 198 -8.28 -4.24 0.37
CA LYS A 198 -9.41 -3.75 1.18
C LYS A 198 -8.98 -3.09 2.49
N SER A 199 -7.98 -3.66 3.16
CA SER A 199 -7.45 -3.12 4.42
C SER A 199 -6.91 -1.69 4.21
N GLU A 200 -6.22 -1.46 3.09
CA GLU A 200 -5.75 -0.15 2.65
C GLU A 200 -6.91 0.76 2.22
N ALA A 201 -7.78 0.29 1.33
CA ALA A 201 -8.87 1.08 0.77
C ALA A 201 -9.80 1.64 1.86
N VAL A 202 -10.26 0.77 2.77
CA VAL A 202 -11.20 1.13 3.85
C VAL A 202 -10.57 2.10 4.83
N GLN A 203 -9.29 1.93 5.16
CA GLN A 203 -8.58 2.80 6.09
C GLN A 203 -8.02 4.08 5.43
N GLY A 204 -7.95 4.11 4.10
CA GLY A 204 -7.38 5.21 3.31
C GLY A 204 -5.86 5.23 3.28
N LEU A 205 -5.24 4.05 3.24
CA LEU A 205 -3.80 3.87 3.05
C LEU A 205 -3.46 3.81 1.56
N PHE A 206 -3.65 4.92 0.87
CA PHE A 206 -3.23 5.09 -0.53
C PHE A 206 -3.17 6.57 -0.87
N VAL A 207 -2.41 6.95 -1.88
CA VAL A 207 -2.32 8.34 -2.35
C VAL A 207 -3.34 8.56 -3.46
N LYS A 208 -4.29 9.47 -3.25
CA LYS A 208 -5.20 9.93 -4.32
C LYS A 208 -4.38 10.55 -5.45
N TYR A 209 -4.61 10.05 -6.67
CA TYR A 209 -3.83 10.35 -7.88
C TYR A 209 -2.35 9.92 -7.78
N GLY A 210 -2.00 9.04 -6.85
CA GLY A 210 -0.74 8.32 -6.79
C GLY A 210 -0.98 6.85 -7.09
N ASP A 211 -0.68 5.97 -6.15
CA ASP A 211 -1.00 4.54 -6.23
C ASP A 211 -2.51 4.27 -6.35
N GLY A 212 -3.38 5.13 -5.81
CA GLY A 212 -4.83 5.06 -6.05
C GLY A 212 -5.31 5.81 -7.30
N GLY A 213 -4.39 6.33 -8.13
CA GLY A 213 -4.71 6.90 -9.44
C GLY A 213 -4.57 5.84 -10.52
N VAL A 214 -5.63 5.06 -10.73
CA VAL A 214 -5.65 3.89 -11.63
C VAL A 214 -7.01 3.75 -12.31
N ASP A 215 -7.08 2.90 -13.33
CA ASP A 215 -8.34 2.64 -14.05
C ASP A 215 -9.16 1.51 -13.41
N ILE A 216 -8.49 0.53 -12.80
CA ILE A 216 -9.13 -0.60 -12.09
C ILE A 216 -8.40 -0.95 -10.81
N GLU A 217 -9.13 -1.46 -9.81
CA GLU A 217 -8.59 -2.01 -8.57
C GLU A 217 -9.10 -3.46 -8.38
N PRO A 218 -8.38 -4.47 -8.92
CA PRO A 218 -8.89 -5.84 -8.99
C PRO A 218 -8.93 -6.55 -7.63
N ILE A 219 -8.25 -6.02 -6.62
CA ILE A 219 -8.11 -6.64 -5.29
C ILE A 219 -8.58 -5.75 -4.13
N ALA A 220 -9.23 -4.61 -4.40
CA ALA A 220 -9.69 -3.68 -3.36
C ALA A 220 -10.82 -4.23 -2.47
N HIS A 221 -11.41 -5.37 -2.81
CA HIS A 221 -12.38 -6.09 -1.97
C HIS A 221 -11.75 -7.20 -1.11
N LEU A 222 -10.45 -7.47 -1.26
CA LEU A 222 -9.74 -8.50 -0.50
C LEU A 222 -8.96 -7.91 0.67
N TYR A 223 -9.12 -8.47 1.85
CA TYR A 223 -8.26 -8.15 2.99
C TYR A 223 -6.82 -8.61 2.75
N LYS A 224 -5.83 -8.00 3.42
CA LYS A 224 -4.41 -8.33 3.24
C LYS A 224 -4.13 -9.83 3.42
N THR A 225 -4.74 -10.45 4.43
CA THR A 225 -4.65 -11.89 4.69
C THR A 225 -5.18 -12.75 3.53
N GLN A 226 -6.23 -12.30 2.85
CA GLN A 226 -6.75 -12.95 1.64
C GLN A 226 -5.82 -12.74 0.44
N VAL A 227 -5.22 -11.55 0.32
CA VAL A 227 -4.19 -11.25 -0.70
C VAL A 227 -3.01 -12.21 -0.57
N PHE A 228 -2.48 -12.43 0.64
CA PHE A 228 -1.39 -13.39 0.86
C PHE A 228 -1.77 -14.82 0.43
N ARG A 229 -2.99 -15.26 0.78
CA ARG A 229 -3.46 -16.59 0.39
C ARG A 229 -3.56 -16.75 -1.12
N LEU A 230 -4.19 -15.79 -1.81
CA LEU A 230 -4.30 -15.84 -3.27
C LEU A 230 -2.95 -15.68 -3.96
N ALA A 231 -2.03 -14.89 -3.38
CA ALA A 231 -0.68 -14.71 -3.91
C ALA A 231 0.10 -16.03 -3.92
N GLU A 232 0.00 -16.83 -2.86
CA GLU A 232 0.61 -18.16 -2.80
C GLU A 232 0.05 -19.08 -3.90
N GLU A 233 -1.28 -19.13 -4.05
CA GLU A 233 -1.93 -19.95 -5.08
C GLU A 233 -1.64 -19.44 -6.51
N ALA A 234 -1.45 -18.13 -6.70
CA ALA A 234 -1.13 -17.49 -7.97
C ALA A 234 0.36 -17.54 -8.34
N GLY A 235 1.18 -18.28 -7.58
CA GLY A 235 2.60 -18.48 -7.88
C GLY A 235 3.47 -17.25 -7.63
N VAL A 236 3.11 -16.39 -6.67
CA VAL A 236 4.00 -15.31 -6.22
C VAL A 236 5.22 -15.91 -5.54
N ILE A 237 6.41 -15.38 -5.86
CA ILE A 237 7.67 -15.96 -5.37
C ILE A 237 7.77 -15.97 -3.83
N PRO A 238 8.43 -16.98 -3.23
CA PRO A 238 8.54 -17.10 -1.77
C PRO A 238 9.20 -15.89 -1.08
N GLU A 239 10.12 -15.20 -1.76
CA GLU A 239 10.79 -14.01 -1.22
C GLU A 239 9.80 -12.85 -0.97
N ILE A 240 8.83 -12.66 -1.87
CA ILE A 240 7.77 -11.66 -1.70
C ILE A 240 6.82 -12.08 -0.56
N LEU A 241 6.44 -13.36 -0.51
CA LEU A 241 5.51 -13.89 0.51
C LEU A 241 6.07 -13.82 1.94
N ARG A 242 7.40 -13.90 2.10
CA ARG A 242 8.06 -13.82 3.43
C ARG A 242 8.41 -12.40 3.85
N ARG A 243 8.36 -11.43 2.93
CA ARG A 243 8.71 -10.04 3.23
C ARG A 243 7.56 -9.37 3.98
N ALA A 244 7.91 -8.59 5.01
CA ALA A 244 6.92 -7.75 5.69
C ALA A 244 6.37 -6.68 4.73
N PRO A 245 5.04 -6.46 4.67
CA PRO A 245 4.44 -5.37 3.90
C PRO A 245 5.02 -4.01 4.30
N SER A 246 5.36 -3.22 3.30
CA SER A 246 6.06 -1.94 3.46
C SER A 246 5.69 -1.00 2.32
N PRO A 247 5.58 0.31 2.57
CA PRO A 247 5.32 1.29 1.52
C PRO A 247 6.55 1.56 0.64
N ASP A 248 7.77 1.20 1.10
CA ASP A 248 9.06 1.44 0.43
C ASP A 248 9.26 2.90 -0.05
N THR A 249 8.76 3.85 0.75
CA THR A 249 8.76 5.29 0.40
C THR A 249 9.73 6.15 1.19
N TYR A 250 10.24 5.61 2.30
CA TYR A 250 11.19 6.27 3.20
C TYR A 250 12.59 5.69 3.01
N SER A 251 13.63 6.48 3.30
CA SER A 251 15.02 6.02 3.16
C SER A 251 15.45 5.03 4.24
N ALA A 252 14.72 4.96 5.36
CA ALA A 252 14.88 3.90 6.36
C ALA A 252 13.73 2.88 6.27
N PRO A 253 13.98 1.57 6.50
CA PRO A 253 12.96 0.54 6.45
C PRO A 253 11.82 0.75 7.46
N VAL A 254 10.59 0.61 6.99
CA VAL A 254 9.38 0.66 7.82
C VAL A 254 8.29 -0.23 7.24
N SER A 255 7.55 -0.92 8.08
CA SER A 255 6.38 -1.73 7.70
C SER A 255 5.07 -0.95 7.77
N ASP A 256 4.05 -1.40 7.04
CA ASP A 256 2.68 -0.85 7.14
C ASP A 256 2.09 -0.97 8.55
N GLU A 257 2.50 -2.01 9.27
CA GLU A 257 2.13 -2.22 10.67
C GLU A 257 2.73 -1.15 11.59
N GLU A 258 4.00 -0.77 11.40
CA GLU A 258 4.66 0.28 12.18
C GLU A 258 4.14 1.68 11.83
N TRP A 259 4.00 2.00 10.55
CA TRP A 259 3.77 3.39 10.15
C TRP A 259 2.30 3.80 10.14
N PHE A 260 1.38 2.85 9.90
CA PHE A 260 -0.03 3.17 9.69
C PHE A 260 -1.02 2.32 10.49
N PHE A 261 -0.95 0.99 10.39
CA PHE A 261 -1.99 0.11 10.94
C PHE A 261 -1.86 -0.14 12.44
N ARG A 262 -0.65 -0.07 13.00
CA ARG A 262 -0.36 -0.16 14.45
C ARG A 262 -0.75 -1.50 15.09
N MET A 263 -0.99 -2.53 14.29
CA MET A 263 -1.30 -3.90 14.71
C MET A 263 -1.01 -4.90 13.58
N PRO A 264 -0.82 -6.19 13.90
CA PRO A 264 -0.60 -7.23 12.89
C PRO A 264 -1.78 -7.43 11.95
N PHE A 265 -1.54 -7.68 10.65
CA PHE A 265 -2.60 -7.86 9.65
C PHE A 265 -3.61 -8.96 9.99
N LYS A 266 -3.16 -10.08 10.59
CA LYS A 266 -4.06 -11.16 11.04
C LYS A 266 -5.11 -10.70 12.05
N THR A 267 -4.75 -9.74 12.92
CA THR A 267 -5.67 -9.15 13.89
C THR A 267 -6.47 -8.01 13.26
N LEU A 268 -5.79 -7.16 12.48
CA LEU A 268 -6.38 -6.02 11.78
C LEU A 268 -7.56 -6.44 10.92
N ASP A 269 -7.37 -7.40 10.01
CA ASP A 269 -8.36 -7.75 9.01
C ASP A 269 -9.62 -8.36 9.65
N LEU A 270 -9.47 -9.19 10.68
CA LEU A 270 -10.59 -9.77 11.42
C LEU A 270 -11.39 -8.68 12.18
N LEU A 271 -10.69 -7.71 12.79
CA LEU A 271 -11.34 -6.59 13.46
C LEU A 271 -11.99 -5.63 12.46
N LEU A 272 -11.39 -5.40 11.30
CA LEU A 272 -11.99 -4.60 10.23
C LEU A 272 -13.26 -5.26 9.69
N ALA A 273 -13.23 -6.58 9.45
CA ALA A 273 -14.42 -7.33 9.04
C ALA A 273 -15.54 -7.24 10.07
N ALA A 274 -15.21 -7.44 11.35
CA ALA A 274 -16.18 -7.27 12.43
C ALA A 274 -16.76 -5.84 12.49
N TRP A 275 -15.92 -4.83 12.27
CA TRP A 275 -16.32 -3.44 12.29
C TRP A 275 -17.24 -3.07 11.11
N GLU A 276 -16.92 -3.52 9.90
CA GLU A 276 -17.73 -3.28 8.70
C GLU A 276 -19.09 -3.99 8.76
N ASP A 277 -19.09 -5.24 9.21
CA ASP A 277 -20.31 -6.06 9.35
C ASP A 277 -21.12 -5.71 10.61
N ARG A 278 -20.64 -4.74 11.41
CA ARG A 278 -21.28 -4.26 12.65
C ARG A 278 -21.57 -5.39 13.64
N ILE A 279 -20.63 -6.32 13.77
CA ILE A 279 -20.70 -7.42 14.72
C ILE A 279 -20.74 -6.87 16.15
N ASP A 280 -21.53 -7.51 17.01
CA ASP A 280 -21.63 -7.14 18.42
C ASP A 280 -20.29 -7.28 19.13
N ILE A 281 -19.91 -6.28 19.95
CA ILE A 281 -18.60 -6.23 20.59
C ILE A 281 -18.39 -7.44 21.52
N ALA A 282 -19.43 -7.92 22.21
CA ALA A 282 -19.28 -9.10 23.08
C ALA A 282 -18.94 -10.35 22.26
N GLU A 283 -19.50 -10.47 21.06
CA GLU A 283 -19.16 -11.56 20.14
C GLU A 283 -17.71 -11.44 19.63
N VAL A 284 -17.27 -10.23 19.26
CA VAL A 284 -15.89 -9.97 18.84
C VAL A 284 -14.91 -10.30 19.97
N CYS A 285 -15.18 -9.85 21.19
CA CYS A 285 -14.37 -10.14 22.38
C CYS A 285 -14.23 -11.66 22.59
N ARG A 286 -15.34 -12.40 22.53
CA ARG A 286 -15.35 -13.86 22.70
C ARG A 286 -14.52 -14.57 21.65
N VAL A 287 -14.64 -14.18 20.38
CA VAL A 287 -13.95 -14.84 19.25
C VAL A 287 -12.46 -14.48 19.20
N MET A 288 -12.14 -13.21 19.43
CA MET A 288 -10.78 -12.68 19.32
C MET A 288 -9.97 -12.89 20.60
N GLY A 289 -10.61 -13.13 21.74
CA GLY A 289 -9.94 -13.18 23.04
C GLY A 289 -9.43 -11.80 23.48
N LEU A 290 -10.16 -10.74 23.11
CA LEU A 290 -9.83 -9.35 23.41
C LEU A 290 -10.81 -8.79 24.44
N THR A 291 -10.35 -7.81 25.23
CA THR A 291 -11.22 -7.05 26.12
C THR A 291 -12.12 -6.10 25.34
N GLU A 292 -13.25 -5.71 25.93
CA GLU A 292 -14.16 -4.74 25.33
C GLU A 292 -13.45 -3.42 25.00
N ASP A 293 -12.58 -2.96 25.90
CA ASP A 293 -11.77 -1.75 25.71
C ASP A 293 -10.82 -1.85 24.51
N GLN A 294 -10.18 -3.00 24.31
CA GLN A 294 -9.30 -3.24 23.15
C GLN A 294 -10.08 -3.15 21.85
N VAL A 295 -11.25 -3.79 21.76
CA VAL A 295 -12.11 -3.76 20.58
C VAL A 295 -12.64 -2.34 20.32
N ARG A 296 -13.10 -1.65 21.37
CA ARG A 296 -13.56 -0.25 21.27
C ARG A 296 -12.47 0.70 20.80
N ARG A 297 -11.21 0.52 21.24
CA ARG A 297 -10.06 1.30 20.77
C ARG A 297 -9.80 1.06 19.28
N ALA A 298 -9.76 -0.20 18.84
CA ALA A 298 -9.60 -0.54 17.42
C ALA A 298 -10.70 0.08 16.56
N PHE A 299 -11.97 -0.08 16.93
CA PHE A 299 -13.10 0.44 16.16
C PHE A 299 -13.13 1.98 16.12
N ARG A 300 -12.67 2.63 17.20
CA ARG A 300 -12.51 4.09 17.23
C ARG A 300 -11.41 4.55 16.26
N ASP A 301 -10.26 3.87 16.24
CA ASP A 301 -9.17 4.15 15.29
C ASP A 301 -9.64 3.97 13.84
N PHE A 302 -10.31 2.85 13.53
CA PHE A 302 -10.86 2.57 12.21
C PHE A 302 -11.86 3.64 11.77
N GLY A 303 -12.82 3.97 12.64
CA GLY A 303 -13.82 5.00 12.34
C GLY A 303 -13.19 6.38 12.14
N SER A 304 -12.15 6.71 12.91
CA SER A 304 -11.43 7.98 12.76
C SER A 304 -10.69 8.06 11.42
N LYS A 305 -9.90 7.02 11.08
CA LYS A 305 -9.17 6.94 9.82
C LYS A 305 -10.11 6.93 8.63
N HIS A 306 -11.15 6.10 8.67
CA HIS A 306 -12.14 6.00 7.60
C HIS A 306 -12.81 7.37 7.33
N ARG A 307 -13.26 8.08 8.36
CA ARG A 307 -13.86 9.43 8.16
C ARG A 307 -12.85 10.44 7.62
N ALA A 308 -11.64 10.48 8.19
CA ALA A 308 -10.61 11.44 7.78
C ALA A 308 -10.19 11.26 6.31
N THR A 309 -10.24 10.02 5.80
CA THR A 309 -9.80 9.66 4.44
C THR A 309 -10.95 9.50 3.44
N GLU A 310 -12.19 9.83 3.82
CA GLU A 310 -13.37 9.66 2.95
C GLU A 310 -13.22 10.34 1.59
N HIS A 311 -12.61 11.52 1.58
CA HIS A 311 -12.34 12.29 0.36
C HIS A 311 -11.39 11.59 -0.64
N LEU A 312 -10.59 10.60 -0.20
CA LEU A 312 -9.72 9.83 -1.07
C LEU A 312 -10.51 8.84 -1.93
N ARG A 313 -11.62 8.30 -1.39
CA ARG A 313 -12.49 7.29 -2.04
C ARG A 313 -13.63 7.88 -2.87
N ARG A 314 -13.72 9.20 -2.97
CA ARG A 314 -14.81 9.89 -3.67
C ARG A 314 -14.29 10.64 -4.89
N PHE A 315 -15.13 10.66 -5.93
CA PHE A 315 -14.98 11.60 -7.02
C PHE A 315 -14.98 13.05 -6.47
N PRO A 316 -14.20 13.98 -7.05
CA PRO A 316 -14.30 15.39 -6.66
C PRO A 316 -15.75 15.86 -6.65
N PRO A 317 -16.23 16.49 -5.56
CA PRO A 317 -17.59 17.03 -5.54
C PRO A 317 -17.79 18.01 -6.70
N SER A 318 -18.81 17.77 -7.52
CA SER A 318 -19.23 18.65 -8.61
C SER A 318 -20.66 19.14 -8.36
N LEU A 319 -20.97 20.37 -8.77
CA LEU A 319 -22.36 20.78 -8.88
C LEU A 319 -23.07 19.92 -9.96
N PRO A 320 -24.38 19.64 -9.80
CA PRO A 320 -25.16 18.90 -10.78
C PRO A 320 -25.14 19.51 -12.19
#